data_AF-A0A9X8YLY2-F1
#
_entry.id   AF-A0A9X8YLY2-F1
#
_cell.length_a   1.000
_cell.length_b   1.000
_cell.length_c   1.000
_cell.angle_alpha   90.00
_cell.angle_beta   90.00
_cell.angle_gamma   90.00
#
_symmetry.space_group_name_H-M   'P 1'
#
loop_
_entity.id
_entity.type
_entity.pdbx_description
1 polymer ?
#
loop_
_entity_poly.entity_id
_entity_poly.type
_entity_poly.pdbx_seq_one_letter_code
_entity_poly.pdbx_strand_id
1 'polypeptide(L)' 'MKRTKNINQETFRKSWRSYRVAPVALAISAVFMLAGCEKSDETVSLYQNADDCSRANPSMSEQCTTAYNNALKEA' A
#
# COMPACT_ATOMS: atom_id res chain seq x y z
N MET A 1 5.72 -53.79 -17.79
CA MET A 1 5.38 -52.39 -17.42
C MET A 1 6.04 -52.08 -16.08
N LYS A 2 7.04 -51.18 -16.01
CA LYS A 2 7.72 -50.82 -14.74
C LYS A 2 6.81 -49.89 -13.93
N ARG A 3 5.87 -50.45 -13.15
CA ARG A 3 5.03 -49.66 -12.24
C ARG A 3 5.78 -49.50 -10.92
N THR A 4 6.16 -48.27 -10.60
CA THR A 4 6.86 -47.93 -9.35
C THR A 4 5.98 -48.32 -8.16
N LYS A 5 6.45 -49.24 -7.31
CA LYS A 5 5.67 -49.75 -6.15
C LYS A 5 5.57 -48.74 -5.00
N ASN A 6 6.55 -47.86 -4.89
CA ASN A 6 6.60 -46.82 -3.85
C ASN A 6 6.31 -45.46 -4.48
N ILE A 7 5.10 -44.97 -4.28
CA ILE A 7 4.65 -43.64 -4.74
C ILE A 7 4.52 -42.77 -3.50
N ASN A 8 5.26 -41.66 -3.46
CA ASN A 8 5.10 -40.66 -2.41
C ASN A 8 3.83 -39.84 -2.68
N GLN A 9 2.69 -40.31 -2.17
CA GLN A 9 1.39 -39.67 -2.41
C GLN A 9 1.31 -38.27 -1.77
N GLU A 10 2.03 -38.05 -0.67
CA GLU A 10 2.02 -36.77 0.05
C GLU A 10 2.62 -35.63 -0.78
N THR A 11 3.59 -35.91 -1.65
CA THR A 11 4.14 -34.90 -2.58
C THR A 11 3.18 -34.51 -3.71
N PHE A 12 2.19 -35.34 -4.03
CA PHE A 12 1.20 -35.03 -5.07
C PHE A 12 -0.02 -34.28 -4.55
N ARG A 13 -0.19 -34.20 -3.23
CA ARG A 13 -1.27 -33.42 -2.63
C ARG A 13 -0.96 -31.94 -2.79
N LYS A 14 -1.95 -31.17 -3.26
CA LYS A 14 -1.90 -29.71 -3.36
C LYS A 14 -1.78 -29.17 -1.93
N SER A 15 -0.55 -29.03 -1.45
CA SER A 15 -0.28 -28.82 -0.04
C SER A 15 -0.92 -27.50 0.41
N TRP A 16 -1.75 -27.55 1.43
CA TRP A 16 -2.30 -26.39 2.15
C TRP A 16 -1.20 -25.58 2.89
N ARG A 17 0.07 -25.89 2.63
CA ARG A 17 1.25 -25.20 3.17
C ARG A 17 1.38 -23.78 2.63
N SER A 18 0.80 -23.48 1.46
CA SER A 18 0.75 -22.11 0.91
C SER A 18 -0.02 -21.12 1.80
N TYR A 19 -0.99 -21.59 2.61
CA TYR A 19 -1.70 -20.73 3.55
C TYR A 19 -0.79 -20.20 4.67
N ARG A 20 0.31 -20.90 4.99
CA ARG A 20 1.27 -20.45 6.01
C ARG A 20 2.18 -19.32 5.52
N VAL A 21 2.35 -19.18 4.20
CA VAL A 21 3.15 -18.09 3.61
C VAL A 21 2.31 -16.89 3.18
N ALA A 22 0.98 -17.05 3.11
CA ALA A 22 0.04 -15.98 2.80
C ALA A 22 0.22 -14.72 3.68
N PRO A 23 0.34 -14.79 5.02
CA PRO A 23 0.50 -13.57 5.83
C PRO A 23 1.83 -12.87 5.57
N VAL A 24 2.90 -13.62 5.31
CA VAL A 24 4.23 -13.07 4.99
C VAL A 24 4.23 -12.40 3.63
N ALA A 25 3.64 -13.04 2.62
CA ALA A 25 3.50 -12.48 1.28
C ALA A 25 2.65 -11.20 1.28
N LEU A 26 1.57 -11.16 2.08
CA LEU A 26 0.76 -9.95 2.24
C LEU A 26 1.56 -8.81 2.88
N ALA A 27 2.29 -9.06 3.96
CA ALA A 27 3.11 -8.04 4.61
C ALA A 27 4.17 -7.47 3.66
N ILE A 28 4.87 -8.33 2.92
CA ILE A 28 5.86 -7.92 1.94
C ILE A 28 5.20 -7.11 0.80
N SER A 29 4.08 -7.59 0.27
CA SER A 29 3.36 -6.88 -0.80
C SER A 29 2.86 -5.50 -0.35
N ALA A 30 2.38 -5.39 0.89
CA ALA A 30 1.96 -4.11 1.46
C ALA A 30 3.15 -3.16 1.56
N VAL A 31 4.28 -3.57 2.12
CA VAL A 31 5.49 -2.72 2.20
C VAL A 31 5.97 -2.29 0.82
N PHE A 32 5.98 -3.17 -0.18
CA PHE A 32 6.38 -2.79 -1.54
C PHE A 32 5.38 -1.86 -2.22
N MET A 33 4.08 -2.02 -1.98
CA MET A 33 3.06 -1.12 -2.51
C MET A 33 3.11 0.25 -1.83
N LEU A 34 3.32 0.29 -0.51
CA LEU A 34 3.52 1.54 0.24
C LEU A 34 4.82 2.21 -0.20
N ALA A 35 5.96 1.53 -0.20
CA ALA A 35 7.25 2.10 -0.60
C ALA A 35 7.33 2.45 -2.10
N GLY A 36 6.55 1.77 -2.95
CA GLY A 36 6.47 2.08 -4.39
C GLY A 36 5.50 3.22 -4.73
N CYS A 37 4.54 3.51 -3.85
CA CYS A 37 3.63 4.66 -3.96
C CYS A 37 4.12 5.86 -3.13
N GLU A 38 4.98 5.61 -2.14
CA GLU A 38 5.77 6.60 -1.43
C GLU A 38 6.89 7.03 -2.37
N LYS A 39 6.54 7.88 -3.34
CA LYS A 39 7.45 8.96 -3.67
C LYS A 39 7.76 9.60 -2.33
N SER A 40 9.03 9.53 -1.97
CA SER A 40 9.68 10.27 -0.90
C SER A 40 9.35 11.76 -1.01
N ASP A 41 8.15 12.17 -0.63
CA ASP A 41 7.87 13.56 -0.30
C ASP A 41 8.09 13.69 1.20
N GLU A 42 9.38 13.74 1.55
CA GLU A 42 9.91 14.34 2.77
C GLU A 42 9.47 15.82 2.93
N THR A 43 8.67 16.34 1.98
CA THR A 43 8.02 17.63 1.97
C THR A 43 6.50 17.51 2.01
N VAL A 44 5.93 16.65 2.86
CA VAL A 44 4.56 16.91 3.35
C VAL A 44 4.65 18.14 4.26
N SER A 45 4.73 19.32 3.63
CA SER A 45 4.55 20.60 4.31
C SER A 45 3.08 20.64 4.72
N LEU A 46 2.79 20.11 5.91
CA LEU A 46 1.46 20.09 6.48
C LEU A 46 1.09 21.54 6.82
N TYR A 47 0.34 22.18 5.93
CA TYR A 47 -0.15 23.52 6.18
C TYR A 47 -1.39 23.42 7.06
N GLN A 48 -1.32 24.06 8.23
CA GLN A 48 -2.45 24.16 9.16
C GLN A 48 -3.56 25.06 8.60
N ASN A 49 -3.27 25.89 7.60
CA ASN A 49 -4.20 26.86 7.03
C ASN A 49 -4.16 26.87 5.50
N ALA A 50 -5.32 27.11 4.87
CA ALA A 50 -5.43 27.25 3.41
C ALA A 50 -4.60 28.42 2.85
N ASP A 51 -4.40 29.50 3.62
CA ASP A 51 -3.62 30.68 3.23
C ASP A 51 -2.11 30.41 3.15
N ASP A 52 -1.60 29.48 3.96
CA ASP A 52 -0.19 29.06 3.88
C ASP A 52 0.05 28.21 2.63
N CYS A 53 -0.90 27.32 2.33
CA CYS A 53 -0.87 26.48 1.13
C CYS A 53 -1.00 27.31 -0.17
N SER A 54 -1.89 28.31 -0.20
CA SER A 54 -2.12 29.15 -1.38
C SER A 54 -0.96 30.11 -1.65
N ARG A 55 -0.27 30.61 -0.61
CA ARG A 55 0.94 31.42 -0.76
C ARG A 55 2.14 30.61 -1.24
N ALA A 56 2.28 29.37 -0.79
CA ALA A 56 3.31 28.46 -1.28
C ALA A 56 3.04 27.97 -2.70
N ASN A 57 1.76 27.82 -3.08
CA ASN A 57 1.32 27.30 -4.38
C ASN A 57 0.26 28.21 -5.03
N PRO A 58 0.65 29.39 -5.56
CA PRO A 58 -0.29 30.36 -6.11
C PRO A 58 -1.05 29.87 -7.35
N SER A 59 -0.52 28.87 -8.06
CA SER A 59 -1.20 28.24 -9.21
C SER A 59 -2.28 27.22 -8.82
N MET A 60 -2.30 26.76 -7.57
CA MET A 60 -3.21 25.70 -7.07
C MET A 60 -3.99 26.14 -5.83
N SER A 61 -4.17 27.45 -5.65
CA SER A 61 -4.82 28.05 -4.48
C SER A 61 -6.26 27.54 -4.25
N GLU A 62 -7.00 27.26 -5.32
CA GLU A 62 -8.37 26.73 -5.26
C GLU A 62 -8.43 25.27 -4.74
N GLN A 63 -7.39 24.48 -5.02
CA GLN A 63 -7.26 23.12 -4.50
C GLN A 63 -6.91 23.13 -3.01
N CYS A 64 -6.07 24.09 -2.57
CA CYS A 64 -5.74 24.28 -1.16
C CYS A 64 -6.97 24.60 -0.30
N THR A 65 -7.86 25.50 -0.76
CA THR A 65 -9.08 25.84 -0.02
C THR A 65 -10.07 24.69 0.02
N THR A 66 -10.20 23.97 -1.10
CA THR A 66 -11.06 22.78 -1.19
C THR A 66 -10.60 21.67 -0.25
N ALA A 67 -9.30 21.36 -0.25
CA ALA A 67 -8.70 20.37 0.64
C ALA A 67 -8.88 20.73 2.12
N TYR A 68 -8.66 22.00 2.48
CA TYR A 68 -8.84 22.48 3.85
C TYR A 68 -10.30 22.37 4.32
N ASN A 69 -11.26 22.76 3.48
CA ASN A 69 -12.68 22.66 3.80
C ASN A 69 -13.15 21.20 3.91
N ASN A 70 -12.55 20.27 3.17
CA ASN A 70 -12.85 18.85 3.31
C ASN A 70 -12.26 18.30 4.61
N ALA A 71 -11.03 18.67 4.96
CA ALA A 71 -10.42 18.28 6.24
C ALA A 71 -11.25 18.77 7.45
N LEU A 72 -11.81 19.98 7.39
CA LEU A 72 -12.71 20.49 8.43
C LEU A 72 -14.05 19.73 8.53
N LYS A 73 -14.50 19.06 7.47
CA LYS A 73 -15.72 18.24 7.50
C LYS A 73 -15.48 16.82 7.99
N GLU A 74 -14.24 16.35 7.87
CA GLU A 74 -13.82 15.02 8.33
C GLU A 74 -13.39 15.01 9.80
N ALA A 75 -13.14 16.19 10.39
CA ALA A 75 -12.86 16.41 11.81
C ALA A 75 -14.15 16.52 12.65
#